data_AF-B5VPB4-F1
#
_entry.id   AF-B5VPB4-F1
#
_cell.length_a   1.000
_cell.length_b   1.000
_cell.length_c   1.000
_cell.angle_alpha   90.00
_cell.angle_beta   90.00
_cell.angle_gamma   90.00
#
_symmetry.space_group_name_H-M   'P 1'
#
loop_
_entity.id
_entity.type
_entity.pdbx_description
1 polymer ?
#
loop_
_entity_poly.entity_id
_entity_poly.type
_entity_poly.pdbx_seq_one_letter_code
_entity_poly.pdbx_strand_id
1 'polypeptide(L)'
;MLLILVGDTYDTDTDTVDVNSKLLLEKILLNKKTLQYLRKIDNDLIIYLKCVHELEPWLVARQLGVRNTPEIFLIANVANKASHSETLPSQRLSILGKLKVNSLNRFLQSLTNVVEKYTPELVVNKTEMHELRMSREIKKLQEDAYKKSLEMD
;
A
#
# COMPACT_ATOMS: atom_id res chain seq x y z
N MET A 1 0.18 1.34 -1.58
CA MET A 1 0.75 0.11 -0.99
C MET A 1 -0.22 -1.04 -1.19
N LEU A 2 0.29 -2.20 -1.60
CA LEU A 2 -0.46 -3.45 -1.71
C LEU A 2 -0.09 -4.34 -0.51
N LEU A 3 -1.02 -4.51 0.43
CA LEU A 3 -0.87 -5.39 1.58
C LEU A 3 -1.39 -6.79 1.21
N ILE A 4 -0.53 -7.79 1.29
CA ILE A 4 -0.83 -9.19 0.96
C ILE A 4 -0.58 -10.03 2.22
N LEU A 5 -1.65 -10.61 2.75
CA LEU A 5 -1.61 -11.49 3.91
C LEU A 5 -1.84 -12.92 3.45
N VAL A 6 -0.87 -13.79 3.72
CA VAL A 6 -0.88 -15.21 3.35
C VAL A 6 -0.81 -16.10 4.59
N GLY A 7 -1.32 -17.32 4.48
CA GLY A 7 -1.08 -18.40 5.44
C GLY A 7 0.31 -19.00 5.25
N ASP A 8 0.59 -20.08 5.96
CA ASP A 8 1.88 -20.77 5.80
C ASP A 8 1.96 -21.44 4.43
N THR A 9 3.04 -21.18 3.70
CA THR A 9 3.28 -21.74 2.36
C THR A 9 4.49 -22.66 2.32
N TYR A 10 5.21 -22.80 3.43
CA TYR A 10 6.38 -23.67 3.53
C TYR A 10 5.96 -25.07 3.97
N ASP A 11 6.59 -26.06 3.38
CA ASP A 11 6.42 -27.47 3.73
C ASP A 11 7.39 -27.74 4.89
N THR A 12 6.99 -27.37 6.11
CA THR A 12 7.62 -27.89 7.33
C THR A 12 6.86 -29.14 7.72
N ASP A 13 7.59 -30.20 8.11
CA ASP A 13 7.04 -31.54 8.42
C ASP A 13 5.92 -31.57 9.50
N THR A 14 5.57 -30.42 10.09
CA THR A 14 4.64 -30.28 11.21
C THR A 14 3.40 -29.42 10.91
N ASP A 15 3.35 -28.64 9.82
CA ASP A 15 2.26 -27.66 9.59
C ASP A 15 1.46 -27.92 8.31
N THR A 16 0.14 -27.69 8.40
CA THR A 16 -0.76 -27.78 7.26
C THR A 16 -0.52 -26.61 6.32
N VAL A 17 0.09 -26.87 5.16
CA VAL A 17 0.30 -25.87 4.11
C VAL A 17 -1.02 -25.23 3.68
N ASP A 18 -1.09 -23.90 3.68
CA ASP A 18 -2.20 -23.13 3.12
C ASP A 18 -2.16 -23.17 1.59
N VAL A 19 -2.93 -24.12 1.05
CA VAL A 19 -3.08 -24.35 -0.39
C VAL A 19 -3.59 -23.10 -1.13
N ASN A 20 -4.49 -22.32 -0.52
CA ASN A 20 -5.05 -21.14 -1.17
C ASN A 20 -4.01 -20.03 -1.30
N SER A 21 -3.20 -19.86 -0.26
CA SER A 21 -2.08 -18.92 -0.27
C SER A 21 -1.03 -19.31 -1.30
N LYS A 22 -0.64 -20.59 -1.37
CA LYS A 22 0.27 -21.09 -2.42
C LYS A 22 -0.28 -20.85 -3.83
N LEU A 23 -1.57 -21.14 -4.05
CA LEU A 23 -2.24 -20.90 -5.33
C LEU A 23 -2.27 -19.40 -5.72
N LEU A 24 -2.48 -18.50 -4.75
CA LEU A 24 -2.41 -17.07 -4.99
C LEU A 24 -1.01 -16.66 -5.48
N LEU A 25 0.04 -17.12 -4.79
CA LEU A 25 1.42 -16.80 -5.16
C LEU A 25 1.72 -17.29 -6.58
N GLU A 26 1.48 -18.56 -6.86
CA GLU A 26 1.85 -19.22 -8.12
C GLU A 26 0.99 -18.76 -9.31
N LYS A 27 -0.34 -18.75 -9.15
CA LYS A 27 -1.26 -18.55 -10.28
C LYS A 27 -1.63 -17.09 -10.52
N ILE A 28 -1.54 -16.24 -9.50
CA ILE A 28 -1.99 -14.84 -9.57
C ILE A 28 -0.80 -13.90 -9.49
N LEU A 29 0.00 -13.91 -8.42
CA LEU A 29 1.06 -12.91 -8.23
C LEU A 29 2.25 -13.12 -9.18
N LEU A 30 2.70 -14.36 -9.36
CA LEU A 30 3.78 -14.73 -10.28
C LEU A 30 3.34 -14.77 -11.76
N ASN A 31 2.05 -14.55 -12.03
CA ASN A 31 1.56 -14.51 -13.40
C ASN A 31 2.17 -13.33 -14.17
N LYS A 32 2.66 -13.59 -15.39
CA LYS A 32 3.25 -12.57 -16.27
C LYS A 32 2.34 -11.35 -16.47
N LYS A 33 1.02 -11.54 -16.61
CA LYS A 33 0.06 -10.44 -16.78
C LYS A 33 -0.03 -9.57 -15.52
N THR A 34 -0.05 -10.19 -14.34
CA THR A 34 -0.02 -9.49 -13.06
C THR A 34 1.26 -8.69 -12.90
N LEU A 35 2.42 -9.31 -13.12
CA LEU A 35 3.70 -8.63 -13.02
C LEU A 35 3.81 -7.46 -14.00
N GLN A 36 3.36 -7.64 -15.24
CA GLN A 36 3.31 -6.56 -16.24
C GLN A 36 2.37 -5.43 -15.82
N TYR A 37 1.23 -5.76 -15.22
CA TYR A 37 0.26 -4.76 -14.78
C TYR A 37 0.77 -3.98 -13.56
N LEU A 38 1.33 -4.66 -12.56
CA LEU A 38 1.92 -4.02 -11.38
C LEU A 38 3.06 -3.06 -11.75
N ARG A 39 3.91 -3.43 -12.73
CA ARG A 39 4.95 -2.56 -13.28
C ARG A 39 4.41 -1.31 -13.99
N LYS A 40 3.17 -1.35 -14.49
CA LYS A 40 2.54 -0.21 -15.16
C LYS A 40 1.89 0.77 -14.18
N ILE A 41 1.39 0.27 -13.04
CA ILE A 41 0.58 1.10 -12.12
C ILE A 41 1.42 2.18 -11.44
N ASP A 42 2.62 1.87 -10.95
CA ASP A 42 3.56 2.88 -10.48
C ASP A 42 4.93 2.21 -10.16
N ASN A 43 6.03 2.95 -10.30
CA ASN A 43 7.32 2.53 -9.75
C ASN A 43 7.32 2.63 -8.21
N ASP A 44 6.41 3.41 -7.62
CA ASP A 44 6.31 3.65 -6.17
C ASP A 44 5.34 2.69 -5.45
N LEU A 45 4.78 1.68 -6.15
CA LEU A 45 3.89 0.71 -5.52
C LEU A 45 4.67 -0.22 -4.58
N ILE A 46 4.62 0.09 -3.28
CA ILE A 46 5.15 -0.79 -2.24
C ILE A 46 4.24 -2.02 -2.10
N ILE A 47 4.80 -3.22 -2.27
CA ILE A 47 4.13 -4.49 -2.00
C ILE A 47 4.64 -5.03 -0.67
N TYR A 48 3.75 -5.17 0.31
CA TYR A 48 4.05 -5.76 1.61
C TYR A 48 3.37 -7.12 1.69
N LEU A 49 4.17 -8.18 1.55
CA LEU A 49 3.71 -9.56 1.56
C LEU A 49 4.24 -10.26 2.81
N LYS A 50 3.32 -10.79 3.63
CA LYS A 50 3.66 -11.39 4.92
C LYS A 50 2.77 -12.56 5.31
N CYS A 51 3.33 -13.49 6.09
CA CYS A 51 2.61 -14.62 6.66
C CYS A 51 1.88 -14.21 7.94
N VAL A 52 0.59 -14.57 8.06
CA VAL A 52 -0.23 -14.27 9.24
C VAL A 52 0.17 -15.05 10.51
N HIS A 53 1.10 -16.00 10.40
CA HIS A 53 1.69 -16.68 11.56
C HIS A 53 2.76 -15.84 12.27
N GLU A 54 3.28 -14.79 11.62
CA GLU A 54 4.13 -13.78 12.27
C GLU A 54 3.28 -12.82 13.12
N LEU A 55 3.82 -12.34 14.25
CA LEU A 55 3.08 -11.51 15.21
C LEU A 55 2.53 -10.21 14.61
N GLU A 56 3.35 -9.44 13.90
CA GLU A 56 2.94 -8.16 13.31
C GLU A 56 1.82 -8.36 12.26
N PRO A 57 1.99 -9.23 11.24
CA PRO A 57 0.93 -9.55 10.28
C PRO A 57 -0.34 -10.10 10.93
N TRP A 58 -0.24 -10.89 12.00
CA TRP A 58 -1.38 -11.38 12.75
C TRP A 58 -2.19 -10.26 13.40
N LEU A 59 -1.51 -9.30 14.05
CA LEU A 59 -2.17 -8.14 14.65
C LEU A 59 -2.88 -7.29 13.59
N VAL A 60 -2.22 -7.08 12.44
CA VAL A 60 -2.81 -6.38 11.29
C VAL A 60 -4.03 -7.13 10.77
N ALA A 61 -3.92 -8.44 10.54
CA ALA A 61 -5.01 -9.30 10.08
C ALA A 61 -6.22 -9.22 11.03
N ARG A 62 -5.98 -9.27 12.34
CA ARG A 62 -7.01 -9.16 13.38
C ARG A 62 -7.69 -7.79 13.36
N GLN A 63 -6.93 -6.70 13.24
CA GLN A 63 -7.50 -5.35 13.16
C GLN A 63 -8.34 -5.14 11.90
N LEU A 64 -7.95 -5.79 10.80
CA LEU A 64 -8.66 -5.75 9.52
C LEU A 64 -9.86 -6.73 9.44
N GLY A 65 -10.07 -7.56 10.47
CA GLY A 65 -11.13 -8.56 10.48
C GLY A 65 -10.95 -9.67 9.45
N VAL A 66 -9.70 -9.97 9.08
CA VAL A 66 -9.34 -11.06 8.18
C VAL A 66 -9.71 -12.39 8.84
N ARG A 67 -10.56 -13.17 8.18
CA ARG A 67 -11.01 -14.48 8.67
C ARG A 67 -10.27 -15.64 8.02
N ASN A 68 -9.94 -15.50 6.75
CA ASN A 68 -9.36 -16.55 5.93
C ASN A 68 -8.20 -15.99 5.12
N THR A 69 -7.12 -16.74 4.99
CA THR A 69 -6.03 -16.42 4.06
C THR A 69 -6.24 -17.10 2.70
N PRO A 70 -5.72 -16.51 1.61
CA PRO A 70 -5.03 -15.23 1.55
C PRO A 70 -5.97 -14.03 1.36
N GLU A 71 -5.59 -12.85 1.85
CA GLU A 71 -6.28 -11.59 1.59
C GLU A 71 -5.34 -10.52 1.04
N ILE A 72 -5.86 -9.68 0.13
CA ILE A 72 -5.11 -8.57 -0.44
C ILE A 72 -5.90 -7.27 -0.28
N PHE A 73 -5.22 -6.24 0.20
CA PHE A 73 -5.77 -4.91 0.38
C PHE A 73 -4.92 -3.89 -0.36
N LEU A 74 -5.58 -2.95 -1.03
CA LEU A 74 -4.94 -1.74 -1.50
C LEU A 74 -5.08 -0.66 -0.42
N ILE A 75 -3.95 -0.15 0.04
CA ILE A 75 -3.87 0.89 1.08
C ILE A 75 -3.17 2.09 0.46
N ALA A 76 -3.75 3.26 0.63
CA ALA A 76 -3.10 4.51 0.24
C ALA A 76 -3.49 5.64 1.18
N ASN A 77 -2.68 6.69 1.16
CA ASN A 77 -3.03 7.93 1.80
C ASN A 77 -3.99 8.69 0.88
N VAL A 78 -5.28 8.65 1.17
CA VAL A 78 -6.30 9.45 0.47
C VAL A 78 -7.11 10.20 1.51
N ALA A 79 -7.66 11.35 1.13
CA ALA A 79 -8.54 12.11 2.01
C ALA A 79 -9.78 11.26 2.32
N ASN A 80 -9.89 10.75 3.54
CA ASN A 80 -10.99 9.91 3.92
C ASN A 80 -12.25 10.77 4.13
N LYS A 81 -13.18 10.75 3.18
CA LYS A 81 -14.46 11.49 3.28
C LYS A 81 -15.34 11.02 4.44
N ALA A 82 -15.01 9.88 5.07
CA ALA A 82 -15.80 9.29 6.15
C ALA A 82 -15.49 9.86 7.55
N SER A 83 -14.46 10.69 7.74
CA SER A 83 -14.20 11.31 9.05
C SER A 83 -14.70 12.76 9.10
N HIS A 84 -15.94 12.94 9.53
CA HIS A 84 -16.53 14.23 9.92
C HIS A 84 -15.94 14.76 11.25
N SER A 85 -14.62 14.83 11.39
CA SER A 85 -13.98 15.46 12.55
C SER A 85 -13.23 16.70 12.08
N GLU A 86 -13.84 17.86 12.30
CA GLU A 86 -13.37 19.19 11.87
C GLU A 86 -12.06 19.66 12.53
N THR A 87 -11.40 18.84 13.34
CA THR A 87 -10.33 19.30 14.24
C THR A 87 -8.90 18.97 13.81
N LEU A 88 -8.65 18.13 12.81
CA LEU A 88 -7.31 17.99 12.20
C LEU A 88 -7.42 17.29 10.83
N PRO A 89 -6.85 17.83 9.74
CA PRO A 89 -6.71 17.10 8.48
C PRO A 89 -5.56 16.09 8.63
N SER A 90 -5.67 15.13 9.55
CA SER A 90 -4.73 14.01 9.57
C SER A 90 -5.07 13.11 8.40
N GLN A 91 -4.37 13.27 7.27
CA GLN A 91 -4.40 12.31 6.18
C GLN A 91 -3.96 10.94 6.74
N ARG A 92 -4.94 10.07 7.05
CA ARG A 92 -4.69 8.73 7.59
C ARG A 92 -4.66 7.74 6.43
N LEU A 93 -3.69 6.80 6.47
CA LEU A 93 -3.67 5.65 5.57
C LEU A 93 -5.05 4.98 5.59
N SER A 94 -5.69 4.95 4.43
CA SER A 94 -7.04 4.44 4.26
C SER A 94 -6.98 3.16 3.43
N ILE A 95 -7.77 2.17 3.85
CA ILE A 95 -7.96 0.94 3.06
C ILE A 95 -8.87 1.32 1.90
N LEU A 96 -8.31 1.37 0.70
CA LEU A 96 -9.03 1.73 -0.53
C LEU A 96 -10.00 0.63 -0.95
N GLY A 97 -9.63 -0.63 -0.71
CA GLY A 97 -10.47 -1.78 -0.95
C GLY A 97 -9.77 -3.12 -0.75
N LYS A 98 -10.57 -4.15 -0.50
CA LYS A 98 -10.17 -5.56 -0.52
C LYS A 98 -10.27 -6.09 -1.95
N LEU A 99 -9.20 -6.70 -2.46
CA LEU A 99 -9.14 -7.24 -3.81
C LEU A 99 -9.69 -8.66 -3.87
N LYS A 100 -10.45 -8.95 -4.93
CA LYS A 100 -11.00 -10.29 -5.16
C LYS A 100 -9.95 -11.21 -5.78
N VAL A 101 -9.61 -12.30 -5.12
CA VAL A 101 -8.52 -13.22 -5.53
C VAL A 101 -9.00 -14.56 -6.10
N ASN A 102 -10.29 -14.70 -6.43
CA ASN A 102 -10.85 -15.98 -6.91
C ASN A 102 -10.26 -16.46 -8.26
N SER A 103 -9.78 -15.55 -9.10
CA SER A 103 -9.13 -15.87 -10.37
C SER A 103 -8.24 -14.71 -10.82
N LEU A 104 -7.29 -14.99 -11.72
CA LEU A 104 -6.41 -13.98 -12.29
C LEU A 104 -7.18 -12.80 -12.89
N ASN A 105 -8.20 -13.07 -13.70
CA ASN A 105 -8.98 -12.02 -14.36
C ASN A 105 -9.77 -11.18 -13.35
N ARG A 106 -10.37 -11.82 -12.33
CA ARG A 106 -11.09 -11.10 -11.27
C ARG A 106 -10.14 -10.26 -10.42
N PHE A 107 -8.94 -10.76 -10.14
CA PHE A 107 -7.90 -10.03 -9.43
C PHE A 107 -7.48 -8.78 -10.21
N LEU A 108 -7.10 -8.95 -11.49
CA LEU A 108 -6.70 -7.83 -12.33
C LEU A 108 -7.83 -6.80 -12.45
N GLN A 109 -9.05 -7.23 -12.74
CA GLN A 109 -10.20 -6.33 -12.82
C GLN A 109 -10.47 -5.61 -11.49
N SER A 110 -10.40 -6.32 -10.37
CA SER A 110 -10.58 -5.73 -9.04
C SER A 110 -9.49 -4.70 -8.74
N LEU A 111 -8.24 -4.99 -9.10
CA LEU A 111 -7.12 -4.09 -8.91
C LEU A 111 -7.26 -2.85 -9.80
N THR A 112 -7.57 -3.04 -11.09
CA THR A 112 -7.81 -1.95 -12.04
C THR A 112 -8.91 -1.02 -11.56
N ASN A 113 -10.06 -1.57 -11.18
CA ASN A 113 -11.19 -0.75 -10.73
C ASN A 113 -10.85 0.09 -9.49
N VAL A 114 -10.13 -0.50 -8.52
CA VAL A 114 -9.75 0.25 -7.31
C VAL A 114 -8.69 1.31 -7.65
N VAL A 115 -7.69 0.98 -8.47
CA VAL A 115 -6.67 1.95 -8.90
C VAL A 115 -7.33 3.11 -9.64
N GLU A 116 -8.08 2.85 -10.71
CA GLU A 116 -8.74 3.88 -11.52
C GLU A 116 -9.67 4.78 -10.70
N LYS A 117 -10.40 4.20 -9.74
CA LYS A 117 -11.29 4.96 -8.86
C LYS A 117 -10.55 5.99 -8.02
N TYR A 118 -9.35 5.65 -7.53
CA TYR A 118 -8.59 6.51 -6.62
C TYR A 118 -7.40 7.21 -7.30
N THR A 119 -7.10 6.94 -8.58
CA THR A 119 -6.03 7.62 -9.33
C THR A 119 -6.08 9.15 -9.20
N PRO A 120 -7.23 9.84 -9.34
CA PRO A 120 -7.27 11.29 -9.21
C PRO A 120 -6.81 11.78 -7.83
N GLU A 121 -7.27 11.11 -6.77
CA GLU A 121 -6.90 11.47 -5.38
C GLU A 121 -5.43 11.15 -5.09
N LEU A 122 -4.89 10.08 -5.67
CA LEU A 122 -3.48 9.71 -5.54
C LEU A 122 -2.55 10.70 -6.24
N VAL A 123 -2.92 11.18 -7.44
CA VAL A 123 -2.14 12.17 -8.19
C VAL A 123 -2.10 13.49 -7.43
N VAL A 124 -3.24 13.97 -6.94
CA VAL A 124 -3.30 15.21 -6.15
C VAL A 124 -2.43 15.09 -4.89
N ASN A 125 -2.52 13.98 -4.15
CA ASN A 125 -1.69 13.78 -2.96
C ASN A 125 -0.19 13.75 -3.31
N LYS A 126 0.19 13.09 -4.41
CA LYS A 126 1.60 13.04 -4.86
C LYS A 126 2.12 14.45 -5.17
N THR A 127 1.31 15.29 -5.81
CA THR A 127 1.66 16.69 -6.11
C THR A 127 1.76 17.53 -4.84
N GLU A 128 0.76 17.47 -3.94
CA GLU A 128 0.78 18.18 -2.66
C GLU A 128 2.01 17.81 -1.81
N MET A 129 2.35 16.52 -1.76
CA MET A 129 3.55 16.04 -1.06
C MET A 129 4.85 16.54 -1.71
N HIS A 130 4.89 16.65 -3.04
CA HIS A 130 6.05 17.18 -3.74
C HIS A 130 6.22 18.68 -3.46
N GLU A 131 5.14 19.46 -3.51
CA GLU A 131 5.14 20.89 -3.19
C GLU A 131 5.58 21.15 -1.74
N LEU A 132 5.08 20.36 -0.77
CA LEU A 132 5.49 20.45 0.62
C LEU A 132 6.99 20.15 0.82
N ARG A 133 7.53 19.15 0.11
CA ARG A 133 8.97 18.84 0.17
C ARG A 133 9.80 19.99 -0.40
N MET A 134 9.40 20.52 -1.55
CA MET A 134 10.08 21.64 -2.20
C MET A 134 10.07 22.89 -1.31
N SER A 135 8.93 23.20 -0.68
CA SER A 135 8.83 24.32 0.27
C SER A 135 9.77 24.18 1.47
N ARG A 136 9.87 22.97 2.04
CA ARG A 136 10.82 22.69 3.14
C ARG A 136 12.27 22.85 2.71
N GLU A 137 12.61 22.42 1.51
CA GLU A 137 13.95 22.54 0.96
C GLU A 137 14.33 24.01 0.71
N ILE A 138 13.43 24.81 0.13
CA ILE A 138 13.62 26.26 -0.05
C ILE A 138 13.86 26.94 1.31
N LYS A 139 13.05 26.63 2.32
CA LYS A 139 13.21 27.20 3.65
C LYS A 139 14.57 26.85 4.26
N LYS A 140 15.00 25.60 4.12
CA LYS A 140 16.31 25.16 4.60
C LYS A 140 17.45 25.91 3.89
N LEU A 141 17.36 26.07 2.56
CA LEU A 141 18.34 26.83 1.79
C LEU A 141 18.41 28.30 2.22
N GLN A 142 17.26 28.93 2.56
CA GLN A 142 17.21 30.29 3.09
C GLN A 142 17.85 30.38 4.48
N GLU A 143 17.57 29.44 5.38
CA GLU A 143 18.19 29.37 6.71
C GLU A 143 19.71 29.17 6.62
N ASP A 144 20.16 28.30 5.72
CA ASP A 144 21.59 28.04 5.49
C ASP A 144 22.30 29.25 4.87
N ALA A 145 21.67 29.96 3.93
CA ALA A 145 22.19 31.20 3.36
C ALA A 145 22.27 32.33 4.39
N TYR A 146 21.26 32.45 5.25
CA TYR A 146 21.24 33.44 6.33
C TYR A 146 22.36 33.20 7.35
N LYS A 147 22.56 31.94 7.77
CA LYS A 147 23.68 31.57 8.66
C LYS A 147 25.03 31.90 8.04
N LYS A 148 25.23 31.58 6.76
CA LYS A 148 26.47 31.92 6.05
C LYS A 148 26.71 33.43 5.96
N SER A 149 25.66 34.23 5.76
CA SER A 149 25.78 35.69 5.74
C SER A 149 26.20 36.22 7.12
N LEU A 150 25.60 35.72 8.20
CA LEU A 150 25.95 36.07 9.58
C LEU A 150 27.37 35.69 9.98
N GLU A 151 27.93 34.62 9.39
CA GLU A 151 29.32 34.22 9.61
C GLU A 151 30.33 35.08 8.83
N MET A 152 29.89 35.83 7.83
CA MET A 152 30.72 36.70 7.00
C MET A 152 30.71 38.17 7.44
N ASP A 153 29.79 38.57 8.32
CA ASP A 153 29.72 39.88 9.00
C ASP A 153 30.42 39.82 10.37
#